data_AF-F4MYA1-F1
#
_entry.id   AF-F4MYA1-F1
#
_cell.length_a   1.000
_cell.length_b   1.000
_cell.length_c   1.000
_cell.angle_alpha   90.00
_cell.angle_beta   90.00
_cell.angle_gamma   90.00
#
_symmetry.space_group_name_H-M   'P 1'
#
loop_
_entity.id
_entity.type
_entity.pdbx_description
1 polymer ?
#
loop_
_entity_poly.entity_id
_entity_poly.type
_entity_poly.pdbx_seq_one_letter_code
_entity_poly.pdbx_strand_id
1 'polypeptide(L)'
;MTGVLPILTDGHKLTAEQQHATYENSDIAVYWQQSFKIIDDLLAQAITEYQEGKFDAASQSVQQAHYLGFKNSEMEMSVRGNRSAQQAATINQQFTALIDLTRKPDQLTEVAYRVTGLLQTIEDTLPGLPTTREQQQVTADQPVSGQPSDSNTNSDGQANADWTAVSGK
;
A
#
# COMPACT_ATOMS: atom_id res chain seq x y z
N MET A 1 36.31 -30.06 17.16
CA MET A 1 36.41 -29.00 16.13
C MET A 1 34.99 -28.71 15.66
N THR A 2 34.61 -27.45 15.77
CA THR A 2 33.26 -26.88 15.76
C THR A 2 32.51 -27.11 14.45
N GLY A 3 31.37 -27.79 14.53
CA GLY A 3 30.41 -27.88 13.43
C GLY A 3 29.74 -26.53 13.22
N VAL A 4 30.04 -25.91 12.08
CA VAL A 4 29.40 -24.69 11.61
C VAL A 4 27.93 -24.95 11.32
N LEU A 5 27.05 -24.23 12.00
CA LEU A 5 25.61 -24.21 11.76
C LEU A 5 25.34 -23.70 10.33
N PRO A 6 24.29 -24.18 9.65
CA PRO A 6 23.90 -23.64 8.35
C PRO A 6 23.51 -22.17 8.54
N ILE A 7 24.29 -21.27 7.94
CA ILE A 7 23.90 -19.88 7.78
C ILE A 7 22.60 -19.86 6.97
N LEU A 8 21.64 -19.05 7.38
CA LEU A 8 20.45 -18.70 6.60
C LEU A 8 20.91 -17.98 5.31
N THR A 9 21.39 -18.72 4.32
CA THR A 9 21.56 -18.22 2.95
C THR A 9 20.25 -18.23 2.18
N ASP A 10 19.20 -18.84 2.76
CA ASP A 10 17.86 -18.95 2.18
C ASP A 10 16.88 -17.88 2.69
N GLY A 11 17.38 -16.72 3.15
CA GLY A 11 16.54 -15.58 3.50
C GLY A 11 15.93 -14.86 2.28
N HIS A 12 16.39 -15.18 1.07
CA HIS A 12 15.99 -14.51 -0.17
C HIS A 12 15.21 -15.41 -1.14
N LYS A 13 15.05 -16.72 -0.83
CA LYS A 13 14.46 -17.69 -1.79
C LYS A 13 13.04 -18.15 -1.44
N LEU A 14 12.47 -17.70 -0.33
CA LEU A 14 11.04 -17.84 -0.04
C LEU A 14 10.17 -16.76 -0.72
N THR A 15 10.78 -15.90 -1.54
CA THR A 15 10.28 -14.55 -1.82
C THR A 15 10.15 -14.28 -3.32
N ALA A 16 9.82 -15.28 -4.14
CA ALA A 16 9.57 -15.07 -5.58
C ALA A 16 8.22 -15.64 -6.02
N GLU A 17 7.81 -16.77 -5.46
CA GLU A 17 6.52 -17.40 -5.79
C GLU A 17 5.37 -16.81 -4.96
N GLN A 18 5.63 -16.36 -3.73
CA GLN A 18 4.62 -15.75 -2.85
C GLN A 18 4.48 -14.24 -3.07
N GLN A 19 5.56 -13.56 -3.48
CA GLN A 19 5.51 -12.13 -3.86
C GLN A 19 4.68 -11.87 -5.11
N HIS A 20 4.36 -12.89 -5.91
CA HIS A 20 3.56 -12.72 -7.13
C HIS A 20 2.05 -12.72 -6.89
N ALA A 21 1.58 -13.20 -5.73
CA ALA A 21 0.15 -13.34 -5.48
C ALA A 21 -0.51 -11.96 -5.36
N THR A 22 -0.01 -11.05 -4.53
CA THR A 22 -0.69 -9.77 -4.28
C THR A 22 -0.81 -8.88 -5.52
N TYR A 23 0.23 -8.81 -6.36
CA TYR A 23 0.31 -7.84 -7.47
C TYR A 23 -0.47 -8.27 -8.72
N GLU A 24 -0.72 -9.56 -8.91
CA GLU A 24 -1.49 -10.08 -10.05
C GLU A 24 -2.89 -10.61 -9.63
N ASN A 25 -3.19 -10.60 -8.33
CA ASN A 25 -4.48 -11.07 -7.81
C ASN A 25 -5.60 -10.05 -8.13
N SER A 26 -6.49 -10.47 -9.04
CA SER A 26 -7.64 -9.67 -9.48
C SER A 26 -8.70 -9.43 -8.41
N ASP A 27 -8.71 -10.21 -7.32
CA ASP A 27 -9.57 -9.97 -6.15
C ASP A 27 -9.06 -8.79 -5.28
N ILE A 28 -7.86 -8.29 -5.52
CA ILE A 28 -7.29 -7.14 -4.82
C ILE A 28 -7.40 -5.92 -5.73
N ALA A 29 -8.02 -4.85 -5.22
CA ALA A 29 -8.08 -3.59 -5.95
C ALA A 29 -6.67 -3.06 -6.24
N VAL A 30 -6.44 -2.60 -7.48
CA VAL A 30 -5.13 -2.06 -7.93
C VAL A 30 -4.58 -1.00 -6.98
N TYR A 31 -5.46 -0.16 -6.43
CA TYR A 31 -5.08 0.85 -5.43
C TYR A 31 -4.47 0.23 -4.15
N TRP A 32 -4.98 -0.90 -3.69
CA TRP A 32 -4.42 -1.64 -2.56
C TRP A 32 -3.13 -2.36 -2.90
N GLN A 33 -2.99 -2.88 -4.11
CA GLN A 33 -1.72 -3.44 -4.58
C GLN A 33 -0.61 -2.39 -4.56
N GLN A 34 -0.89 -1.17 -5.04
CA GLN A 34 0.06 -0.06 -5.01
C GLN A 34 0.40 0.36 -3.58
N SER A 35 -0.61 0.44 -2.71
CA SER A 35 -0.39 0.77 -1.28
C SER A 35 0.44 -0.30 -0.58
N PHE A 36 0.18 -1.58 -0.85
CA PHE A 36 0.96 -2.70 -0.34
C PHE A 36 2.40 -2.67 -0.85
N LYS A 37 2.62 -2.34 -2.12
CA LYS A 37 3.97 -2.18 -2.69
C LYS A 37 4.78 -1.13 -1.93
N ILE A 38 4.18 0.01 -1.60
CA ILE A 38 4.84 1.05 -0.79
C ILE A 38 5.27 0.51 0.58
N ILE A 39 4.42 -0.30 1.22
CA ILE A 39 4.76 -0.94 2.50
C ILE A 39 5.92 -1.91 2.32
N ASP A 40 5.83 -2.81 1.34
CA ASP A 40 6.85 -3.82 1.05
C ASP A 40 8.23 -3.20 0.77
N ASP A 41 8.30 -2.23 -0.14
CA ASP A 41 9.54 -1.52 -0.50
C ASP A 41 10.18 -0.86 0.73
N LEU A 42 9.39 -0.17 1.56
CA LEU A 42 9.89 0.54 2.75
C LEU A 42 10.31 -0.42 3.87
N LEU A 43 9.63 -1.56 4.03
CA LEU A 43 10.03 -2.58 4.99
C LEU A 43 11.29 -3.33 4.54
N ALA A 44 11.46 -3.57 3.24
CA ALA A 44 12.71 -4.10 2.68
C ALA A 44 13.87 -3.12 2.86
N GLN A 45 13.63 -1.81 2.67
CA GLN A 45 14.59 -0.76 2.98
C GLN A 45 14.97 -0.77 4.47
N ALA A 46 13.98 -0.89 5.37
CA ALA A 46 14.23 -0.94 6.81
C ALA A 46 15.15 -2.12 7.20
N ILE A 47 14.97 -3.30 6.59
CA ILE A 47 15.86 -4.45 6.80
C ILE A 47 17.29 -4.13 6.34
N THR A 48 17.43 -3.52 5.16
CA THR A 48 18.74 -3.15 4.61
C THR A 48 19.46 -2.14 5.53
N GLU A 49 18.77 -1.09 5.95
CA GLU A 49 19.30 -0.08 6.87
C GLU A 49 19.68 -0.69 8.23
N TYR A 50 18.86 -1.62 8.74
CA TYR A 50 19.14 -2.33 9.99
C TYR A 50 20.40 -3.19 9.89
N GLN A 51 20.59 -3.91 8.78
CA GLN A 51 21.81 -4.70 8.52
C GLN A 51 23.08 -3.82 8.48
N GLU A 52 22.95 -2.58 8.01
CA GLU A 52 24.03 -1.60 8.01
C GLU A 52 24.25 -0.91 9.37
N GLY A 53 23.48 -1.29 10.40
CA GLY A 53 23.54 -0.68 11.74
C GLY A 53 22.89 0.70 11.84
N LYS A 54 22.13 1.13 10.82
CA LYS A 54 21.43 2.42 10.78
C LYS A 54 20.05 2.32 11.44
N PHE A 55 20.03 2.03 12.74
CA PHE A 55 18.80 1.71 13.48
C PHE A 55 17.73 2.82 13.46
N ASP A 56 18.12 4.08 13.58
CA ASP A 56 17.18 5.21 13.45
C ASP A 56 16.56 5.32 12.05
N ALA A 57 17.37 5.09 11.01
CA ALA A 57 16.88 5.09 9.63
C ALA A 57 15.90 3.94 9.39
N ALA A 58 16.25 2.72 9.84
CA ALA A 58 15.37 1.56 9.77
C ALA A 58 14.03 1.82 10.47
N SER A 59 14.06 2.41 11.67
CA SER A 59 12.86 2.80 12.41
C SER A 59 12.01 3.82 11.64
N GLN A 60 12.66 4.81 11.00
CA GLN A 60 11.99 5.80 10.17
C GLN A 60 11.34 5.16 8.92
N SER A 61 12.00 4.20 8.27
CA SER A 61 11.45 3.49 7.11
C SER A 61 10.20 2.68 7.48
N VAL A 62 10.20 1.99 8.63
CA VAL A 62 8.99 1.31 9.14
C VAL A 62 7.88 2.32 9.45
N GLN A 63 8.22 3.47 10.04
CA GLN A 63 7.26 4.53 10.30
C GLN A 63 6.65 5.05 9.00
N GLN A 64 7.45 5.29 7.96
CA GLN A 64 6.97 5.70 6.65
C GLN A 64 6.05 4.65 6.01
N ALA A 65 6.39 3.35 6.11
CA ALA A 65 5.53 2.27 5.64
C ALA A 65 4.16 2.31 6.31
N HIS A 66 4.13 2.51 7.64
CA HIS A 66 2.89 2.63 8.41
C HIS A 66 2.06 3.82 7.95
N TYR A 67 2.66 5.00 7.83
CA TYR A 67 1.91 6.20 7.49
C TYR A 67 1.50 6.25 6.02
N LEU A 68 2.42 6.06 5.08
CA LEU A 68 2.14 6.22 3.65
C LEU A 68 1.27 5.08 3.11
N GLY A 69 1.65 3.84 3.42
CA GLY A 69 1.01 2.67 2.84
C GLY A 69 -0.26 2.21 3.56
N PHE A 70 -0.40 2.48 4.87
CA PHE A 70 -1.54 2.00 5.65
C PHE A 70 -2.49 3.10 6.16
N LYS A 71 -1.95 4.19 6.75
CA LYS A 71 -2.79 5.26 7.32
C LYS A 71 -3.31 6.22 6.25
N ASN A 72 -2.40 6.83 5.49
CA ASN A 72 -2.70 7.88 4.51
C ASN A 72 -3.34 7.33 3.24
N SER A 73 -3.12 6.05 2.93
CA SER A 73 -3.81 5.35 1.84
C SER A 73 -5.30 5.13 2.12
N GLU A 74 -5.77 5.42 3.35
CA GLU A 74 -7.11 5.09 3.86
C GLU A 74 -7.34 3.57 4.06
N MET A 75 -6.31 2.74 3.91
CA MET A 75 -6.41 1.28 4.11
C MET A 75 -6.86 0.95 5.53
N GLU A 76 -6.31 1.61 6.56
CA GLU A 76 -6.75 1.39 7.96
C GLU A 76 -8.26 1.59 8.11
N MET A 77 -8.79 2.64 7.50
CA MET A 77 -10.21 2.98 7.59
C MET A 77 -11.07 1.93 6.87
N SER A 78 -10.63 1.49 5.68
CA SER A 78 -11.32 0.43 4.96
C SER A 78 -11.31 -0.90 5.72
N VAL A 79 -10.16 -1.31 6.27
CA VAL A 79 -10.06 -2.53 7.10
C VAL A 79 -10.97 -2.43 8.34
N ARG A 80 -10.95 -1.27 9.01
CA ARG A 80 -11.79 -1.04 10.20
C ARG A 80 -13.28 -1.19 9.90
N GLY A 81 -13.75 -0.64 8.78
CA GLY A 81 -15.16 -0.67 8.39
C GLY A 81 -15.63 -1.99 7.76
N ASN A 82 -14.75 -2.68 7.04
CA ASN A 82 -15.13 -3.82 6.18
C ASN A 82 -14.57 -5.17 6.67
N ARG A 83 -13.75 -5.17 7.71
CA ARG A 83 -13.24 -6.39 8.35
C ARG A 83 -13.52 -6.36 9.83
N SER A 84 -12.79 -5.55 10.58
CA SER A 84 -13.07 -5.25 11.99
C SER A 84 -12.15 -4.16 12.51
N ALA A 85 -12.63 -3.42 13.52
CA ALA A 85 -11.77 -2.52 14.30
C ALA A 85 -10.62 -3.25 15.00
N GLN A 86 -10.82 -4.52 15.38
CA GLN A 86 -9.77 -5.35 15.98
C GLN A 86 -8.64 -5.63 14.97
N GLN A 87 -8.95 -6.03 13.74
CA GLN A 87 -7.93 -6.32 12.74
C GLN A 87 -7.11 -5.06 12.38
N ALA A 88 -7.79 -3.92 12.20
CA ALA A 88 -7.10 -2.65 12.00
C ALA A 88 -6.19 -2.29 13.20
N ALA A 89 -6.63 -2.53 14.44
CA ALA A 89 -5.81 -2.32 15.63
C ALA A 89 -4.61 -3.26 15.68
N THR A 90 -4.76 -4.53 15.32
CA THR A 90 -3.67 -5.51 15.24
C THR A 90 -2.58 -5.06 14.28
N ILE A 91 -2.93 -4.61 13.07
CA ILE A 91 -1.94 -4.12 12.08
C ILE A 91 -1.22 -2.88 12.63
N ASN A 92 -1.93 -1.93 13.25
CA ASN A 92 -1.30 -0.77 13.89
C ASN A 92 -0.30 -1.19 14.99
N GLN A 93 -0.67 -2.16 15.83
CA GLN A 93 0.19 -2.67 16.89
C GLN A 93 1.44 -3.37 16.33
N GLN A 94 1.31 -4.14 15.25
CA GLN A 94 2.45 -4.77 14.57
C GLN A 94 3.43 -3.71 14.05
N PHE A 95 2.95 -2.64 13.41
CA PHE A 95 3.79 -1.51 13.00
C PHE A 95 4.48 -0.86 14.20
N THR A 96 3.75 -0.50 15.26
CA THR A 96 4.34 0.12 16.47
C THR A 96 5.43 -0.76 17.09
N ALA A 97 5.15 -2.05 17.25
CA ALA A 97 6.13 -2.99 17.80
C ALA A 97 7.38 -3.12 16.91
N LEU A 98 7.23 -3.03 15.59
CA LEU A 98 8.34 -3.11 14.66
C LEU A 98 9.19 -1.82 14.64
N ILE A 99 8.55 -0.65 14.79
CA ILE A 99 9.24 0.65 14.95
C ILE A 99 10.13 0.63 16.20
N ASP A 100 9.62 0.11 17.32
CA ASP A 100 10.38 -0.02 18.57
C ASP A 100 11.50 -1.07 18.47
N LEU A 101 11.23 -2.18 17.77
CA LEU A 101 12.18 -3.27 17.61
C LEU A 101 13.40 -2.85 16.78
N THR A 102 13.19 -2.12 15.69
CA THR A 102 14.26 -1.69 14.76
C THR A 102 15.28 -0.75 15.39
N ARG A 103 14.97 -0.14 16.55
CA ARG A 103 15.90 0.69 17.32
C ARG A 103 16.83 -0.10 18.24
N LYS A 104 16.58 -1.39 18.43
CA LYS A 104 17.37 -2.25 19.33
C LYS A 104 18.41 -2.98 18.49
N PRO A 105 19.71 -2.96 18.85
CA PRO A 105 20.73 -3.73 18.15
C PRO A 105 20.53 -5.24 18.36
N ASP A 106 21.19 -6.06 17.54
CA ASP A 106 21.22 -7.53 17.66
C ASP A 106 19.86 -8.26 17.51
N GLN A 107 18.86 -7.61 16.90
CA GLN A 107 17.51 -8.13 16.68
C GLN A 107 17.21 -8.46 15.21
N LEU A 108 18.21 -8.57 14.32
CA LEU A 108 18.01 -8.72 12.87
C LEU A 108 17.03 -9.85 12.51
N THR A 109 17.18 -11.03 13.10
CA THR A 109 16.30 -12.18 12.86
C THR A 109 14.85 -11.88 13.26
N GLU A 110 14.65 -11.24 14.41
CA GLU A 110 13.31 -10.88 14.90
C GLU A 110 12.69 -9.77 14.04
N VAL A 111 13.49 -8.79 13.58
CA VAL A 111 13.03 -7.73 12.66
C VAL A 111 12.55 -8.35 11.35
N ALA A 112 13.36 -9.21 10.73
CA ALA A 112 13.01 -9.87 9.47
C ALA A 112 11.76 -10.75 9.60
N TYR A 113 11.63 -11.48 10.72
CA TYR A 113 10.46 -12.30 11.01
C TYR A 113 9.19 -11.44 11.15
N ARG A 114 9.26 -10.32 11.88
CA ARG A 114 8.12 -9.41 12.05
C ARG A 114 7.73 -8.66 10.79
N VAL A 115 8.69 -8.27 9.96
CA VAL A 115 8.42 -7.71 8.63
C VAL A 115 7.61 -8.71 7.80
N THR A 116 8.07 -9.96 7.73
CA THR A 116 7.38 -11.01 6.96
C THR A 116 5.97 -11.24 7.50
N GLY A 117 5.80 -11.36 8.81
CA GLY A 117 4.49 -11.56 9.44
C GLY A 117 3.53 -10.39 9.23
N LEU A 118 4.03 -9.16 9.25
CA LEU A 118 3.24 -7.96 8.96
C LEU A 118 2.78 -7.92 7.51
N LEU A 119 3.67 -8.22 6.56
CA LEU A 119 3.33 -8.26 5.13
C LEU A 119 2.25 -9.32 4.85
N GLN A 120 2.39 -10.52 5.41
CA GLN A 120 1.37 -11.58 5.30
C GLN A 120 0.04 -11.14 5.91
N THR A 121 0.05 -10.55 7.12
CA THR A 121 -1.18 -10.06 7.78
C THR A 121 -1.91 -9.03 6.91
N ILE A 122 -1.17 -8.13 6.26
CA ILE A 122 -1.76 -7.12 5.37
C ILE A 122 -2.29 -7.80 4.10
N GLU A 123 -1.48 -8.63 3.44
CA GLU A 123 -1.86 -9.37 2.22
C GLU A 123 -3.16 -10.15 2.40
N ASP A 124 -3.29 -10.92 3.49
CA ASP A 124 -4.51 -11.69 3.83
C ASP A 124 -5.76 -10.81 4.00
N THR A 125 -5.59 -9.52 4.28
CA THR A 125 -6.68 -8.58 4.52
C THR A 125 -7.23 -7.97 3.22
N LEU A 126 -6.42 -7.90 2.16
CA LEU A 126 -6.70 -7.13 0.94
C LEU A 126 -7.78 -7.70 0.01
N PRO A 127 -7.92 -9.03 -0.21
CA PRO A 127 -8.89 -9.57 -1.15
C PRO A 127 -10.32 -9.11 -0.84
N GLY A 128 -10.99 -8.51 -1.83
CA GLY A 128 -12.34 -7.98 -1.70
C GLY A 128 -12.47 -6.78 -0.74
N LEU A 129 -11.39 -6.07 -0.41
CA LEU A 129 -11.45 -4.87 0.43
C LEU A 129 -11.87 -3.67 -0.43
N PRO A 130 -12.99 -2.98 -0.14
CA PRO A 130 -13.43 -1.87 -0.97
C PRO A 130 -12.52 -0.65 -0.78
N THR A 131 -12.33 0.15 -1.82
CA THR A 131 -11.64 1.46 -1.73
C THR A 131 -12.58 2.51 -1.16
N THR A 132 -12.05 3.47 -0.40
CA THR A 132 -12.83 4.51 0.28
C THR A 132 -13.28 5.66 -0.62
N ARG A 133 -12.79 5.74 -1.87
CA ARG A 133 -13.28 6.68 -2.89
C ARG A 133 -13.60 5.97 -4.20
N GLU A 134 -14.73 6.33 -4.80
CA GLU A 134 -15.16 5.86 -6.13
C GLU A 134 -14.14 6.25 -7.23
N GLN A 135 -13.37 7.33 -7.04
CA GLN A 135 -12.32 7.79 -7.96
C GLN A 135 -11.01 6.99 -7.87
N GLN A 136 -10.89 6.00 -6.97
CA GLN A 136 -9.76 5.05 -6.94
C GLN A 136 -10.02 3.78 -7.76
N GLN A 137 -11.12 3.73 -8.52
CA GLN A 137 -11.43 2.66 -9.48
C GLN A 137 -10.72 2.78 -10.85
N VAL A 138 -9.87 3.78 -11.08
CA VAL A 138 -9.08 3.92 -12.33
C VAL A 138 -7.78 3.09 -12.21
N THR A 139 -7.38 2.16 -13.08
CA THR A 139 -7.86 1.67 -14.38
C THR A 139 -7.17 0.31 -14.63
N ALA A 140 -7.91 -0.72 -15.03
CA ALA A 140 -7.38 -1.87 -15.76
C ALA A 140 -8.40 -2.25 -16.84
N ASP A 141 -8.15 -1.73 -18.06
CA ASP A 141 -8.74 -2.11 -19.33
C ASP A 141 -10.27 -2.36 -19.39
N GLN A 142 -11.04 -1.31 -19.68
CA GLN A 142 -12.31 -1.47 -20.40
C GLN A 142 -12.13 -0.92 -21.83
N PRO A 143 -12.32 -1.73 -22.89
CA PRO A 143 -12.44 -1.22 -24.24
C PRO A 143 -13.78 -0.48 -24.37
N VAL A 144 -13.71 0.84 -24.44
CA VAL A 144 -14.84 1.72 -24.78
C VAL A 144 -15.37 1.36 -26.16
N SER A 145 -16.40 0.52 -26.19
CA SER A 145 -17.08 0.09 -27.40
C SER A 145 -18.35 0.93 -27.58
N GLY A 146 -18.34 1.86 -28.54
CA GLY A 146 -19.58 2.37 -29.16
C GLY A 146 -19.80 3.90 -29.15
N GLN A 147 -19.27 4.56 -30.19
CA GLN A 147 -19.55 5.92 -30.68
C GLN A 147 -21.02 6.06 -31.19
N PRO A 148 -21.60 7.26 -31.47
CA PRO A 148 -21.16 8.04 -32.63
C PRO A 148 -20.84 9.51 -32.34
N SER A 149 -19.86 9.99 -33.09
CA SER A 149 -19.57 11.37 -33.37
C SER A 149 -20.60 11.88 -34.37
N ASP A 150 -21.23 13.02 -34.11
CA ASP A 150 -21.81 13.84 -35.16
C ASP A 150 -21.03 15.16 -35.21
N SER A 151 -20.07 15.18 -36.14
CA SER A 151 -19.56 16.42 -36.71
C SER A 151 -20.46 16.79 -37.88
N ASN A 152 -21.23 17.87 -37.77
CA ASN A 152 -21.65 18.60 -38.97
C ASN A 152 -21.69 20.11 -38.71
N THR A 153 -21.20 20.82 -39.71
CA THR A 153 -20.70 22.19 -39.74
C THR A 153 -21.75 23.27 -40.01
N ASN A 154 -21.48 24.47 -39.48
CA ASN A 154 -21.80 25.82 -39.97
C ASN A 154 -23.26 26.31 -40.04
N SER A 155 -23.60 27.31 -39.20
CA SER A 155 -23.64 28.75 -39.59
C SER A 155 -24.45 29.62 -38.60
N ASP A 156 -23.82 30.72 -38.20
CA ASP A 156 -24.37 32.04 -37.81
C ASP A 156 -25.28 32.20 -36.58
N GLY A 157 -24.88 33.10 -35.67
CA GLY A 157 -25.77 33.65 -34.65
C GLY A 157 -25.11 33.98 -33.30
N GLN A 158 -24.59 35.20 -33.19
CA GLN A 158 -24.32 35.96 -31.95
C GLN A 158 -25.05 35.50 -30.66
N ALA A 159 -24.30 35.37 -29.56
CA ALA A 159 -24.43 36.26 -28.39
C ALA A 159 -23.41 35.85 -27.29
N ASN A 160 -22.37 36.67 -27.13
CA ASN A 160 -21.57 36.73 -25.92
C ASN A 160 -22.43 37.41 -24.84
N ALA A 161 -22.78 36.71 -23.76
CA ALA A 161 -23.50 37.28 -22.62
C ALA A 161 -22.79 36.89 -21.32
N ASP A 162 -21.90 37.80 -20.93
CA ASP A 162 -21.30 37.95 -19.62
C ASP A 162 -22.41 38.19 -18.57
N TRP A 163 -22.47 37.34 -17.54
CA TRP A 163 -23.40 37.48 -16.41
C TRP A 163 -22.64 37.69 -15.10
N THR A 164 -22.02 38.86 -14.94
CA THR A 164 -21.77 39.43 -13.62
C THR A 164 -23.01 40.17 -13.12
N ALA A 165 -23.81 39.54 -12.25
CA ALA A 165 -24.57 40.19 -11.17
C ALA A 165 -25.57 39.20 -10.55
N VAL A 166 -25.28 38.71 -9.35
CA VAL A 166 -26.32 38.26 -8.43
C VAL A 166 -26.25 39.10 -7.16
N SER A 167 -27.27 39.93 -6.96
CA SER A 167 -27.62 40.51 -5.67
C SER A 167 -29.12 40.75 -5.63
N GLY A 168 -29.77 40.15 -4.63
CA GLY A 168 -31.06 40.59 -4.12
C GLY A 168 -32.05 39.46 -3.84
N LYS A 169 -32.09 38.98 -2.60
CA LYS A 169 -32.99 39.53 -1.57
C LYS A 169 -32.60 39.04 -0.18
#